data_AF-Q54IG8-F1
#
_entry.id   AF-Q54IG8-F1
#
_cell.length_a   1.000
_cell.length_b   1.000
_cell.length_c   1.000
_cell.angle_alpha   90.00
_cell.angle_beta   90.00
_cell.angle_gamma   90.00
#
_symmetry.space_group_name_H-M   'P 1'
#
loop_
_entity.id
_entity.type
_entity.pdbx_description
1 polymer ?
#
loop_
_entity_poly.entity_id
_entity_poly.type
_entity_poly.pdbx_seq_one_letter_code
_entity_poly.pdbx_strand_id
1 'polypeptide(L)' 'MQYDGTSKVCEGIGRQILTLGRRLSPFEVYTRINEITVADVQRVAYTLLRDVSPAVTAIVLTANYHDYN' A
#
# COMPACT_ATOMS: atom_id res chain seq x y z
N MET A 1 -6.99 14.71 -4.32
CA MET A 1 -6.20 15.56 -3.40
C MET A 1 -4.70 15.17 -3.29
N GLN A 2 -4.32 13.89 -3.44
CA GLN A 2 -2.90 13.48 -3.42
C GLN A 2 -2.09 13.90 -4.67
N TYR A 3 -2.69 13.96 -5.86
CA TYR A 3 -2.02 14.38 -7.10
C TYR A 3 -2.45 15.77 -7.58
N ASP A 4 -2.93 16.61 -6.67
CA ASP A 4 -3.32 17.98 -6.98
C ASP A 4 -2.19 18.94 -6.59
N GLY A 5 -1.78 19.79 -7.54
CA GLY A 5 -0.63 20.68 -7.45
C GLY A 5 0.65 20.16 -8.14
N THR A 6 1.44 21.09 -8.69
CA THR A 6 2.63 20.80 -9.49
C THR A 6 3.70 20.02 -8.72
N SER A 7 3.95 20.36 -7.45
CA SER A 7 4.94 19.67 -6.62
C SER A 7 4.60 18.20 -6.40
N LYS A 8 3.33 17.88 -6.14
CA LYS A 8 2.89 16.49 -5.92
C LYS A 8 2.91 15.68 -7.21
N VAL A 9 2.56 16.31 -8.33
CA VAL A 9 2.68 15.68 -9.65
C VAL A 9 4.15 15.38 -9.98
N CYS A 10 5.06 16.31 -9.68
CA CYS A 10 6.50 16.11 -9.90
C CYS A 10 7.06 14.94 -9.09
N GLU A 11 6.75 14.86 -7.79
CA GLU A 11 7.11 13.72 -6.93
C GLU A 11 6.55 12.40 -7.50
N GLY A 12 5.27 12.39 -7.87
CA GLY A 12 4.61 11.21 -8.43
C GLY A 12 5.26 10.70 -9.70
N ILE A 13 5.71 11.60 -10.59
CA ILE A 13 6.47 11.24 -11.80
C ILE A 13 7.81 10.63 -11.41
N GLY A 14 8.61 11.34 -10.62
CA GLY A 14 9.96 10.93 -10.25
C GLY A 14 9.97 9.57 -9.55
N ARG A 15 9.09 9.40 -8.56
CA ARG A 15 8.95 8.14 -7.82
C ARG A 15 8.58 6.98 -8.74
N GLN A 16 7.61 7.14 -9.64
CA GLN A 16 7.21 6.05 -10.53
C GLN A 16 8.31 5.68 -11.53
N ILE A 17 9.07 6.66 -12.03
CA ILE A 17 10.23 6.38 -12.89
C ILE A 17 11.26 5.54 -12.13
N LEU A 18 11.53 5.85 -10.86
CA LEU A 18 12.50 5.11 -10.06
C LEU A 18 12.02 3.72 -9.64
N THR A 19 10.75 3.56 -9.26
CA THR A 19 10.25 2.28 -8.72
C THR A 19 9.69 1.35 -9.78
N LEU A 20 9.15 1.89 -10.88
CA LEU A 20 8.48 1.12 -11.94
C LEU A 20 9.19 1.23 -13.30
N GLY A 21 10.22 2.06 -13.43
CA GLY A 21 10.89 2.36 -14.70
C GLY A 21 10.04 3.18 -15.68
N ARG A 22 8.81 3.54 -15.31
CA ARG A 22 7.86 4.27 -16.16
C ARG A 22 6.80 4.97 -15.34
N ARG A 23 6.12 5.96 -15.95
CA ARG A 23 4.93 6.58 -15.38
C ARG A 23 3.67 5.81 -15.81
N LEU A 24 2.85 5.41 -14.84
CA LEU A 24 1.54 4.84 -15.10
C LEU A 24 0.55 5.95 -15.47
N SER A 25 -0.28 5.70 -16.48
CA SER A 25 -1.39 6.61 -16.80
C SER A 25 -2.50 6.48 -15.75
N PRO A 26 -3.27 7.56 -15.47
CA PRO A 26 -4.44 7.46 -14.61
C PRO A 26 -5.42 6.37 -15.06
N PHE A 27 -5.63 6.23 -16.37
CA PHE A 27 -6.51 5.21 -16.94
C PHE A 27 -6.05 3.79 -16.62
N GLU A 28 -4.76 3.50 -16.78
CA GLU A 28 -4.20 2.19 -16.45
C GLU A 28 -4.36 1.88 -14.95
N VAL A 29 -4.11 2.86 -14.09
CA VAL A 29 -4.29 2.70 -12.63
C VAL A 29 -5.75 2.36 -12.30
N TYR A 30 -6.72 3.09 -12.87
CA TYR A 30 -8.14 2.79 -12.65
C TYR A 30 -8.56 1.43 -13.19
N THR A 31 -8.04 1.04 -14.36
CA THR A 31 -8.33 -0.27 -14.95
C THR A 31 -7.85 -1.38 -14.03
N ARG A 32 -6.59 -1.33 -13.58
CA ARG A 32 -6.02 -2.32 -12.66
C ARG A 32 -6.75 -2.38 -11.31
N ILE A 33 -7.23 -1.25 -10.79
CA ILE A 33 -8.02 -1.22 -9.55
C ILE A 33 -9.36 -1.92 -9.76
N ASN A 34 -10.04 -1.65 -10.88
CA ASN A 34 -11.35 -2.21 -11.17
C ASN A 34 -11.31 -3.71 -11.52
N GLU A 35 -10.15 -4.22 -11.95
CA GLU A 35 -9.94 -5.64 -12.20
C GLU A 35 -9.86 -6.47 -10.90
N ILE A 36 -9.64 -5.84 -9.74
CA ILE A 36 -9.49 -6.55 -8.46
C ILE A 36 -10.83 -7.16 -8.04
N THR A 37 -10.87 -8.50 -7.96
CA THR A 37 -12.05 -9.24 -7.53
C THR A 37 -12.03 -9.58 -6.04
N VAL A 38 -13.16 -10.05 -5.51
CA VAL A 38 -13.23 -10.58 -4.13
C VAL A 38 -12.25 -11.74 -3.92
N ALA A 39 -12.09 -12.62 -4.91
CA ALA A 39 -11.17 -13.73 -4.85
C ALA A 39 -9.71 -13.27 -4.79
N ASP A 40 -9.36 -12.19 -5.50
CA ASP A 40 -8.02 -11.59 -5.44
C ASP A 40 -7.71 -11.04 -4.07
N VAL A 41 -8.67 -10.32 -3.46
CA VAL A 41 -8.51 -9.78 -2.10
C VAL A 41 -8.33 -10.93 -1.10
N GLN A 42 -9.17 -11.96 -1.16
CA GLN A 42 -9.06 -13.12 -0.27
C GLN A 42 -7.72 -13.84 -0.44
N ARG A 43 -7.27 -14.07 -1.68
CA ARG A 43 -6.00 -14.72 -1.98
C ARG A 43 -4.80 -13.92 -1.45
N VAL A 44 -4.77 -12.62 -1.69
CA VAL A 44 -3.67 -11.74 -1.24
C VAL A 44 -3.68 -11.62 0.28
N ALA A 45 -4.85 -11.45 0.91
CA ALA A 45 -4.99 -11.42 2.36
C ALA A 45 -4.53 -12.74 3.00
N TYR A 46 -4.94 -13.88 2.45
CA TYR A 46 -4.48 -15.18 2.92
C TYR A 46 -2.96 -15.32 2.79
N THR A 47 -2.36 -14.81 1.71
CA THR A 47 -0.91 -14.88 1.50
C THR A 47 -0.13 -13.99 2.45
N LEU A 48 -0.61 -12.76 2.70
CA LEU A 48 0.16 -11.73 3.42
C LEU A 48 -0.17 -11.62 4.90
N LEU A 49 -1.33 -12.12 5.34
CA LEU A 49 -1.84 -11.90 6.71
C LEU A 49 -2.04 -13.21 7.48
N ARG A 50 -2.22 -14.35 6.80
CA ARG A 50 -2.44 -15.62 7.50
C ARG A 50 -1.10 -16.19 7.94
N ASP A 51 -1.00 -16.46 9.25
CA ASP A 51 0.16 -17.16 9.82
C ASP A 51 1.50 -16.46 9.60
N VAL A 52 1.46 -15.12 9.58
CA VAL A 52 2.66 -14.29 9.51
C VAL A 52 2.95 -13.68 10.88
N SER A 53 4.22 -13.58 11.24
CA SER A 53 4.68 -12.91 12.44
C SER A 53 4.70 -11.39 12.20
N PRO A 54 3.79 -10.59 12.80
CA PRO A 54 3.79 -9.14 12.61
C PRO A 54 5.00 -8.48 13.27
N ALA A 55 5.44 -7.34 12.74
CA ALA A 55 6.36 -6.45 13.44
C ALA A 55 5.58 -5.40 14.21
N VAL A 56 5.81 -5.32 15.52
CA VAL A 56 5.01 -4.50 16.43
C VAL A 56 5.92 -3.51 17.18
N THR A 57 5.51 -2.25 17.25
CA THR A 57 6.21 -1.21 18.02
C THR A 57 5.21 -0.37 18.79
N ALA A 58 5.52 -0.07 20.06
CA ALA A 58 4.69 0.75 20.93
C ALA A 58 5.60 1.62 21.82
N ILE A 59 5.21 2.88 22.04
CA ILE A 59 5.97 3.85 22.84
C ILE A 59 5.06 4.52 23.88
N VAL A 60 5.66 4.98 24.98
CA VAL A 60 5.00 5.68 26.11
C VAL A 60 4.19 4.75 27.01
N LEU A 61 2.87 4.93 27.15
CA LEU A 61 2.04 4.22 28.15
C LEU A 61 1.49 2.92 27.56
N THR A 62 2.35 1.91 27.46
CA THR A 62 2.03 0.61 26.82
C THR A 62 1.57 -0.45 27.82
N ALA A 63 1.08 -0.04 29.00
CA ALA A 63 0.74 -0.98 30.09
C ALA A 63 -0.41 -1.95 29.74
N ASN A 64 -1.32 -1.55 28.85
CA ASN A 64 -2.42 -2.39 28.35
C ASN A 64 -2.14 -2.95 26.94
N TYR A 65 -0.91 -2.80 26.44
CA TYR A 65 -0.54 -3.37 25.15
C TYR A 65 -0.36 -4.88 25.33
N HIS A 66 -1.00 -5.68 24.46
CA HIS A 66 -0.85 -7.12 24.49
C HIS A 66 0.59 -7.50 24.21
N ASP A 67 1.08 -8.54 24.90
CA ASP A 67 2.33 -9.16 24.50
C ASP A 67 2.17 -9.82 23.12
N TYR A 68 3.26 -10.36 22.61
CA TYR A 68 3.30 -10.80 21.22
C TYR A 68 2.47 -12.08 20.95
N ASN A 69 2.19 -12.87 21.99
CA ASN A 69 1.58 -14.21 21.89
C ASN A 69 0.12 -14.22 22.34
#